data_AF-A0AAE4DAN6-F1
#
_entry.id   AF-A0AAE4DAN6-F1
#
_cell.length_a   1.000
_cell.length_b   1.000
_cell.length_c   1.000
_cell.angle_alpha   90.00
_cell.angle_beta   90.00
_cell.angle_gamma   90.00
#
_symmetry.space_group_name_H-M   'P 1'
#
loop_
_entity.id
_entity.type
_entity.pdbx_description
1 polymer ?
#
loop_
_entity_poly.entity_id
_entity_poly.type
_entity_poly.pdbx_seq_one_letter_code
_entity_poly.pdbx_strand_id
1 'polypeptide(L)' 'MNDPAKTFRKLGWVFLAIALNIVGIGIGALWMKVGPAALPLLLDPSNAFIWLTTALTFAPALGSFYAARLLRRRA' A
#
# COMPACT_ATOMS: atom_id res chain seq x y z
N MET A 1 -11.00 26.71 -6.85
CA MET A 1 -10.51 25.56 -7.65
C MET A 1 -9.15 24.99 -7.21
N ASN A 2 -8.55 25.39 -6.07
CA ASN A 2 -7.32 24.77 -5.56
C ASN A 2 -7.46 24.45 -4.05
N ASP A 3 -8.14 23.36 -3.70
CA ASP A 3 -8.13 22.85 -2.32
C ASP A 3 -7.01 21.79 -2.23
N PRO A 4 -5.82 22.15 -1.72
CA PRO A 4 -4.67 21.26 -1.70
C PRO A 4 -4.96 20.00 -0.86
N ALA A 5 -5.80 20.10 0.17
CA ALA A 5 -6.16 18.95 0.98
C ALA A 5 -7.04 17.95 0.22
N LYS A 6 -7.95 18.40 -0.65
CA LYS A 6 -8.70 17.50 -1.55
C LYS A 6 -7.77 16.82 -2.56
N THR A 7 -6.78 17.54 -3.10
CA THR A 7 -5.80 16.97 -4.04
C THR A 7 -4.96 15.87 -3.39
N PHE A 8 -4.36 16.12 -2.22
CA PHE A 8 -3.60 15.11 -1.48
C PHE A 8 -4.45 13.90 -1.08
N ARG A 9 -5.73 14.11 -0.75
CA ARG A 9 -6.65 13.00 -0.48
C ARG A 9 -6.89 12.13 -1.72
N LYS A 10 -7.05 12.74 -2.91
CA LYS A 10 -7.16 11.99 -4.17
C LYS A 10 -5.89 11.21 -4.48
N LEU A 11 -4.71 11.85 -4.34
CA LEU A 11 -3.42 11.20 -4.53
C LEU A 11 -3.23 10.00 -3.60
N GLY A 12 -3.64 10.12 -2.33
CA GLY A 12 -3.59 9.00 -1.38
C GLY A 12 -4.39 7.79 -1.86
N TRP A 13 -5.58 8.01 -2.42
CA TRP A 13 -6.38 6.92 -3.00
C TRP A 13 -5.73 6.31 -4.25
N VAL A 14 -5.10 7.12 -5.11
CA VAL A 14 -4.37 6.62 -6.28
C VAL A 14 -3.19 5.73 -5.85
N PHE A 15 -2.35 6.21 -4.94
CA PHE A 15 -1.23 5.42 -4.42
C PHE A 15 -1.69 4.16 -3.70
N LEU A 16 -2.80 4.23 -2.95
CA LEU A 16 -3.37 3.06 -2.30
C LEU A 16 -3.82 2.02 -3.32
N ALA A 17 -4.52 2.44 -4.39
CA ALA A 17 -4.95 1.54 -5.45
C ALA A 17 -3.76 0.87 -6.14
N ILE A 18 -2.70 1.62 -6.42
CA ILE A 18 -1.46 1.09 -7.01
C ILE A 18 -0.82 0.06 -6.07
N ALA A 19 -0.66 0.40 -4.79
CA ALA A 19 -0.05 -0.50 -3.81
C ALA A 19 -0.85 -1.81 -3.67
N LEU A 20 -2.19 -1.73 -3.60
CA LEU A 20 -3.05 -2.92 -3.56
C LEU A 20 -2.90 -3.80 -4.81
N ASN A 21 -2.77 -3.21 -5.99
CA ASN A 21 -2.53 -3.97 -7.23
C ASN A 21 -1.18 -4.67 -7.18
N ILE A 22 -0.11 -3.99 -6.76
CA ILE A 22 1.23 -4.57 -6.64
C ILE A 22 1.20 -5.79 -5.69
N VAL A 23 0.58 -5.64 -4.52
CA VAL A 23 0.47 -6.73 -3.54
C VAL A 23 -0.38 -7.88 -4.07
N GLY A 24 -1.54 -7.57 -4.66
CA GLY A 24 -2.43 -8.59 -5.23
C GLY A 24 -1.76 -9.40 -6.34
N ILE A 25 -1.05 -8.72 -7.26
CA ILE A 25 -0.29 -9.38 -8.33
C ILE A 25 0.84 -10.21 -7.75
N GLY A 26 1.56 -9.71 -6.74
CA GLY A 26 2.64 -10.46 -6.07
C GLY A 26 2.14 -11.76 -5.42
N ILE A 27 1.04 -11.69 -4.67
CA ILE A 27 0.41 -12.86 -4.05
C ILE A 27 -0.10 -13.82 -5.12
N GLY A 28 -0.78 -13.31 -6.16
CA GLY A 28 -1.30 -14.12 -7.26
C GLY A 28 -0.18 -14.84 -8.03
N ALA A 29 0.92 -14.15 -8.32
CA ALA A 29 2.08 -14.74 -8.98
C ALA A 29 2.74 -15.83 -8.11
N LEU A 30 2.81 -15.64 -6.79
CA LEU A 30 3.32 -16.67 -5.87
C LEU A 30 2.38 -17.89 -5.87
N TRP A 31 1.08 -17.66 -5.77
CA TRP A 31 0.07 -18.73 -5.82
C TRP A 31 0.16 -19.54 -7.11
N MET A 32 0.34 -18.88 -8.26
CA MET A 32 0.50 -19.58 -9.55
C MET A 32 1.77 -20.45 -9.60
N LYS A 33 2.82 -20.10 -8.84
CA LYS A 33 4.09 -20.85 -8.82
C LYS A 33 4.08 -22.04 -7.88
N VAL A 34 3.53 -21.89 -6.67
CA VAL A 34 3.65 -22.91 -5.60
C VAL A 34 2.30 -23.39 -5.07
N GLY A 35 1.19 -22.90 -5.62
CA GLY A 35 -0.16 -23.32 -5.26
C GLY A 35 -0.48 -23.08 -3.77
N PRO A 36 -1.16 -24.03 -3.10
CA PRO A 36 -1.53 -23.91 -1.68
C PRO A 36 -0.33 -23.73 -0.73
N ALA A 37 0.88 -24.14 -1.12
CA ALA A 37 2.09 -23.92 -0.33
C ALA A 37 2.50 -22.44 -0.22
N ALA A 38 1.87 -21.55 -1.00
CA ALA A 38 2.05 -20.10 -0.87
C ALA A 38 1.58 -19.58 0.51
N LEU A 39 0.55 -20.17 1.11
CA LEU A 39 0.02 -19.71 2.40
C LEU A 39 1.02 -19.88 3.56
N PRO A 40 1.56 -21.09 3.82
CA PRO A 40 2.55 -21.24 4.89
C PRO A 40 3.81 -20.42 4.61
N LEU A 41 4.17 -20.21 3.33
CA LEU A 41 5.32 -19.38 2.96
C LEU A 41 5.06 -17.89 3.22
N LEU A 42 3.88 -17.36 2.86
CA LEU A 42 3.51 -15.99 3.17
C LEU A 42 3.40 -15.74 4.68
N LEU A 43 2.94 -16.72 5.45
CA LEU A 43 2.78 -16.59 6.90
C LEU A 43 4.05 -16.95 7.69
N ASP A 44 5.11 -17.40 7.01
CA ASP A 44 6.38 -17.72 7.64
C ASP A 44 7.03 -16.45 8.20
N PRO A 45 7.32 -16.39 9.51
CA PRO A 45 7.95 -15.21 10.13
C PRO A 45 9.34 -14.89 9.57
N SER A 46 10.04 -15.85 8.95
CA SER A 46 11.30 -15.59 8.24
C SER A 46 11.12 -14.62 7.05
N ASN A 47 9.90 -14.50 6.52
CA ASN A 47 9.54 -13.56 5.46
C ASN A 47 9.15 -12.17 5.97
N ALA A 48 9.44 -11.84 7.24
CA ALA A 48 9.18 -10.52 7.82
C ALA A 48 9.76 -9.37 6.97
N PHE A 49 10.90 -9.57 6.30
CA PHE A 49 11.48 -8.56 5.41
C PHE A 49 10.61 -8.28 4.18
N ILE A 50 10.00 -9.32 3.59
CA ILE A 50 9.06 -9.17 2.46
C ILE A 50 7.81 -8.42 2.92
N TRP A 51 7.33 -8.68 4.13
CA TRP A 51 6.21 -7.94 4.70
C TRP A 51 6.56 -6.49 5.01
N LEU A 52 7.78 -6.21 5.45
CA LEU A 52 8.27 -4.84 5.66
C LEU A 52 8.28 -4.06 4.35
N THR A 53 8.87 -4.62 3.28
CA THR A 53 8.92 -3.95 1.97
C THR A 53 7.52 -3.80 1.36
N THR A 54 6.64 -4.78 1.57
CA THR A 54 5.23 -4.71 1.22
C THR A 54 4.53 -3.56 1.95
N ALA A 55 4.73 -3.43 3.27
CA ALA A 55 4.17 -2.33 4.05
C ALA A 55 4.71 -0.96 3.60
N LEU A 56 6.00 -0.86 3.28
CA LEU A 56 6.62 0.37 2.78
C LEU A 56 6.06 0.82 1.43
N THR A 57 5.55 -0.11 0.60
CA THR A 57 4.85 0.23 -0.65
C THR A 57 3.62 1.11 -0.42
N PHE A 58 3.02 1.06 0.78
CA PHE A 58 1.90 1.92 1.16
C PHE A 58 2.31 3.30 1.71
N ALA A 59 3.61 3.54 1.94
CA ALA A 59 4.09 4.78 2.53
C ALA A 59 3.67 6.06 1.76
N PRO A 60 3.69 6.10 0.41
CA PRO A 60 3.21 7.27 -0.33
C PRO A 60 1.72 7.55 -0.13
N ALA A 61 0.90 6.51 -0.01
CA ALA A 61 -0.53 6.64 0.24
C ALA A 61 -0.80 7.20 1.65
N LEU A 62 -0.13 6.64 2.66
CA LEU A 62 -0.20 7.11 4.04
C LEU A 62 0.28 8.56 4.16
N GLY A 63 1.40 8.90 3.54
CA GLY A 63 1.94 10.27 3.50
C GLY A 63 0.96 11.26 2.88
N SER A 64 0.31 10.87 1.78
CA SER A 64 -0.68 11.70 1.10
C SER A 64 -1.93 11.95 1.96
N PHE A 65 -2.45 10.92 2.64
CA PHE A 65 -3.58 11.09 3.56
C PHE A 65 -3.21 11.92 4.79
N TYR A 66 -2.01 11.72 5.33
CA TYR A 66 -1.51 12.49 6.46
C TYR A 66 -1.35 13.98 6.09
N ALA A 67 -0.75 14.28 4.93
CA ALA A 67 -0.62 15.64 4.42
C ALA A 67 -2.00 16.30 4.21
N ALA A 68 -2.97 15.58 3.63
CA ALA A 68 -4.34 16.07 3.48
C ALA A 68 -4.99 16.41 4.84
N ARG A 69 -4.77 15.57 5.86
CA ARG A 69 -5.27 15.82 7.22
C ARG A 69 -4.62 17.06 7.83
N LEU A 70 -3.30 17.22 7.67
CA LEU A 70 -2.58 18.37 8.21
C LEU A 70 -3.05 19.68 7.56
N LEU A 71 -3.21 19.69 6.24
CA LEU A 71 -3.70 20.85 5.48
C LEU A 71 -5.13 21.24 5.88
N ARG A 72 -6.03 20.28 6.09
CA ARG A 72 -7.38 20.55 6.61
C ARG A 72 -7.41 21.15 8.01
N ARG A 73 -6.41 20.85 8.84
CA ARG A 73 -6.32 21.40 10.21
C ARG A 73 -5.73 22.80 10.24
N ARG A 74 -5.07 23.23 9.16
CA ARG A 74 -4.39 24.53 9.04
C ARG A 74 -5.17 25.54 8.18
N ALA A 75 -6.22 25.11 7.49
CA ALA A 75 -7.13 25.93 6.69
C ALA A 75 -8.38 26.27 7.50
#